data_AF-A0A3C2BYB2-F1
#
_entry.id   AF-A0A3C2BYB2-F1
#
_cell.length_a   1.000
_cell.length_b   1.000
_cell.length_c   1.000
_cell.angle_alpha   90.00
_cell.angle_beta   90.00
_cell.angle_gamma   90.00
#
_symmetry.space_group_name_H-M   'P 1'
#
loop_
_entity.id
_entity.type
_entity.pdbx_description
1 polymer ?
#
loop_
_entity_poly.entity_id
_entity_poly.type
_entity_poly.pdbx_seq_one_letter_code
_entity_poly.pdbx_strand_id
1 'polypeptide(L)' 'MSDETPENPAESADLPETVLEGDVLVDRVEQVDLQTEMQRSYLDYAMAVIVGRALPDVRDGLKPVHRRVL' A
#
# COMPACT_ATOMS: atom_id res chain seq x y z
N MET A 1 14.58 57.36 34.23
CA MET A 1 15.60 56.58 33.50
C MET A 1 14.83 55.68 32.56
N SER A 2 14.83 56.03 31.28
CA SER A 2 14.20 55.27 30.20
C SER A 2 15.12 54.11 29.85
N ASP A 3 14.63 52.87 29.95
CA ASP A 3 15.34 51.70 29.47
C ASP A 3 14.89 51.48 28.02
N GLU A 4 15.75 51.89 27.08
CA GLU A 4 15.57 51.70 25.65
C GLU A 4 16.31 50.42 25.28
N THR A 5 15.59 49.30 25.20
CA THR A 5 16.12 48.09 24.56
C THR A 5 15.93 48.25 23.05
N PRO A 6 16.99 48.15 22.21
CA PRO A 6 16.79 48.20 20.77
C PRO A 6 16.26 46.84 20.31
N GLU A 7 15.02 46.82 19.80
CA GLU A 7 14.54 45.72 18.95
C GLU A 7 15.46 45.62 17.73
N ASN A 8 16.07 44.45 17.53
CA ASN A 8 16.84 44.13 16.33
C ASN A 8 15.90 43.56 15.26
N PRO A 9 15.64 44.25 14.13
CA PRO A 9 14.73 43.80 13.09
C PRO A 9 15.50 43.32 11.85
N ALA A 10 15.64 42.00 11.68
CA ALA A 10 15.95 41.26 10.43
C ALA A 10 16.32 39.82 10.85
N GLU A 11 15.44 38.83 10.83
CA GLU A 11 14.81 38.21 9.66
C GLU A 11 15.80 37.75 8.58
N SER A 12 15.86 36.42 8.45
CA SER A 12 16.08 35.62 7.23
C SER A 12 17.35 35.86 6.39
N ALA A 13 18.48 35.34 6.88
CA ALA A 13 19.45 34.74 5.96
C ALA A 13 19.04 33.28 5.72
N ASP A 14 18.29 33.08 4.65
CA ASP A 14 17.91 31.81 4.03
C ASP A 14 19.19 31.02 3.67
N LEU A 15 19.72 30.27 4.64
CA LEU A 15 20.66 29.19 4.34
C LEU A 15 19.79 28.05 3.82
N PRO A 16 20.00 27.54 2.59
CA PRO A 16 19.31 26.34 2.16
C PRO A 16 19.72 25.23 3.14
N GLU A 17 18.76 24.84 3.99
CA GLU A 17 18.86 23.67 4.83
C GLU A 17 19.04 22.51 3.84
N THR A 18 20.29 22.08 3.67
CA THR A 18 20.59 20.90 2.85
C THR A 18 19.92 19.74 3.57
N VAL A 19 18.70 19.42 3.13
CA VAL A 19 17.95 18.28 3.62
C VAL A 19 18.82 17.08 3.31
N LEU A 20 19.43 16.52 4.34
CA LEU A 20 20.13 15.26 4.25
C LEU A 20 19.04 14.24 3.96
N GLU A 21 18.92 13.85 2.71
CA GLU A 21 18.05 12.78 2.23
C GLU A 21 18.60 11.46 2.78
N GLY A 22 18.36 11.27 4.09
CA GLY A 22 18.57 10.04 4.79
C GLY A 22 17.53 9.07 4.27
N ASP A 23 18.01 8.14 3.46
CA ASP A 23 17.28 6.97 2.98
C ASP A 23 16.90 6.12 4.20
N VAL A 24 15.79 6.47 4.83
CA VAL A 24 15.26 5.71 5.95
C VAL A 24 14.63 4.48 5.34
N LEU A 25 15.34 3.34 5.45
CA LEU A 25 14.76 2.02 5.27
C LEU A 25 13.76 1.77 6.42
N VAL A 26 12.64 2.49 6.38
CA VAL A 26 11.46 2.16 7.18
C VAL A 26 10.87 0.93 6.51
N ASP A 27 10.82 -0.17 7.25
CA ASP A 27 10.12 -1.39 6.84
C ASP A 27 8.74 -0.99 6.30
N ARG A 28 8.44 -1.26 5.02
CA ARG A 28 7.19 -0.85 4.33
C ARG A 28 6.04 -1.73 4.80
N VAL A 29 5.71 -1.65 6.08
CA VAL A 29 4.59 -2.37 6.67
C VAL A 29 3.37 -1.47 6.61
N GLU A 30 2.44 -1.80 5.71
CA GLU A 30 1.15 -1.14 5.64
C GLU A 30 0.19 -1.76 6.65
N GLN A 31 -0.33 -0.93 7.55
CA GLN A 31 -1.41 -1.33 8.45
C GLN A 31 -2.70 -1.47 7.63
N VAL A 32 -3.30 -2.67 7.64
CA VAL A 32 -4.58 -2.94 6.97
C VAL A 32 -5.65 -3.33 7.99
N ASP A 33 -6.88 -2.89 7.74
CA ASP A 33 -8.02 -3.30 8.55
C ASP A 33 -8.34 -4.78 8.32
N LEU A 34 -8.39 -5.56 9.40
CA LEU A 34 -8.56 -7.01 9.35
C LEU A 34 -9.91 -7.40 8.72
N GLN A 35 -11.00 -6.70 9.05
CA GLN A 35 -12.33 -7.06 8.54
C GLN A 35 -12.40 -6.89 7.03
N THR A 36 -11.89 -5.76 6.54
CA THR A 36 -11.82 -5.43 5.12
C THR A 36 -10.93 -6.42 4.37
N GLU A 37 -9.75 -6.74 4.90
CA GLU A 37 -8.81 -7.66 4.26
C GLU A 37 -9.34 -9.10 4.23
N MET A 38 -9.96 -9.57 5.32
CA MET A 38 -10.58 -10.89 5.38
C MET A 38 -11.71 -11.04 4.36
N GLN A 39 -12.58 -10.03 4.23
CA GLN A 39 -13.66 -10.05 3.25
C GLN A 39 -13.12 -10.10 1.82
N ARG A 40 -12.12 -9.27 1.52
CA ARG A 40 -11.48 -9.22 0.20
C ARG A 40 -10.79 -10.54 -0.13
N SER A 41 -9.92 -11.02 0.74
CA SER A 41 -9.20 -12.29 0.57
C SER A 41 -10.15 -13.48 0.40
N TYR A 42 -11.25 -13.51 1.16
CA TYR A 42 -12.28 -14.54 1.00
C TYR A 42 -12.91 -14.50 -0.39
N LEU A 43 -13.31 -13.30 -0.84
CA LEU A 43 -13.98 -13.11 -2.12
C LEU A 43 -13.05 -13.43 -3.30
N ASP A 44 -11.80 -12.98 -3.24
CA ASP A 44 -10.79 -13.22 -4.26
C ASP A 44 -10.50 -14.73 -4.40
N TYR A 45 -10.33 -15.43 -3.27
CA TYR A 45 -10.12 -16.88 -3.29
C TYR A 45 -11.37 -17.63 -3.78
N ALA A 46 -12.56 -17.24 -3.33
CA ALA A 46 -13.81 -17.87 -3.74
C ALA A 46 -14.02 -17.75 -5.25
N MET A 47 -13.80 -16.57 -5.83
CA MET A 47 -13.90 -16.35 -7.28
C MET A 47 -12.87 -17.18 -8.05
N ALA A 48 -11.61 -17.20 -7.59
CA ALA A 48 -10.57 -18.01 -8.22
C ALA A 48 -10.90 -19.50 -8.23
N VAL A 49 -11.48 -20.02 -7.14
CA VAL A 49 -11.92 -21.42 -7.05
C VAL A 49 -13.10 -21.70 -7.98
N ILE A 50 -14.09 -20.82 -8.04
CA ILE A 50 -15.29 -21.02 -8.87
C ILE A 50 -14.88 -21.13 -10.35
N VAL A 51 -14.07 -20.19 -10.83
CA VAL A 51 -13.70 -20.10 -12.25
C VAL A 51 -12.59 -21.10 -12.62
N GLY A 52 -11.58 -21.25 -11.76
CA GLY A 52 -10.35 -21.98 -12.08
C GLY A 52 -10.33 -23.45 -11.69
N ARG A 53 -11.36 -23.93 -10.97
CA ARG A 53 -11.33 -25.27 -10.36
C ARG A 53 -12.69 -25.96 -10.30
N ALA A 54 -13.70 -25.27 -9.78
CA ALA A 54 -14.92 -25.92 -9.31
C ALA A 54 -15.92 -26.18 -10.44
N LEU A 55 -16.13 -25.19 -11.31
CA LEU A 55 -17.09 -25.30 -12.42
C LEU A 55 -16.41 -25.85 -13.69
N PRO A 56 -17.07 -26.78 -14.41
CA PRO A 56 -16.62 -27.24 -15.73
C PRO A 56 -16.91 -26.18 -16.80
N ASP A 57 -16.15 -26.21 -17.89
CA ASP A 57 -16.39 -25.35 -19.04
C ASP A 57 -17.66 -25.82 -19.78
N VAL A 58 -18.48 -24.88 -20.23
CA VAL A 58 -19.78 -25.16 -20.88
C VAL A 58 -19.63 -25.84 -22.24
N ARG A 59 -18.47 -25.69 -22.88
CA ARG A 59 -18.24 -26.21 -24.25
C ARG A 59 -17.96 -27.71 -24.26
N ASP A 60 -17.23 -28.19 -23.26
CA ASP A 60 -16.72 -29.57 -23.21
C ASP A 60 -17.14 -30.32 -21.93
N GLY A 61 -17.69 -29.63 -20.93
CA GLY A 61 -18.05 -30.22 -19.64
C GLY A 61 -16.84 -30.68 -18.81
N LEU A 62 -15.61 -30.35 -19.24
CA LEU A 62 -14.39 -30.82 -18.60
C LEU A 62 -13.93 -29.82 -17.53
N LYS A 63 -13.50 -30.38 -16.40
CA LYS A 63 -12.80 -29.61 -15.36
C LYS A 63 -11.37 -29.27 -15.82
N PRO A 64 -10.79 -28.16 -15.34
CA PRO A 64 -9.44 -27.72 -15.73
C PRO A 64 -8.34 -28.79 -15.60
N VAL A 65 -8.45 -29.72 -14.64
CA VAL A 65 -7.49 -30.82 -14.49
C VAL A 65 -7.50 -31.80 -15.66
N HIS A 66 -8.67 -32.11 -16.22
CA HIS A 66 -8.80 -33.07 -17.32
C HIS A 66 -8.17 -32.52 -18.61
N ARG A 67 -8.36 -31.21 -18.89
CA ARG A 67 -7.74 -30.54 -20.04
C ARG A 67 -6.20 -30.49 -19.98
N ARG A 68 -5.58 -30.66 -18.82
CA ARG A 68 -4.11 -30.65 -18.66
C ARG A 68 -3.47 -32.02 -18.83
N VAL A 69 -4.26 -33.09 -18.73
CA VAL A 69 -3.76 -34.48 -18.81
C VAL A 69 -3.88 -35.04 -20.22
N LEU A 70 -4.86 -34.55 -21.00
CA LEU A 70 -5.03 -34.81 -22.43
C LEU A 70 -4.04 -33.99 -23.26
#